data_AF-A0A8G2AHD2-F1
#
_entry.id   AF-A0A8G2AHD2-F1
#
_cell.length_a   1.000
_cell.length_b   1.000
_cell.length_c   1.000
_cell.angle_alpha   90.00
_cell.angle_beta   90.00
_cell.angle_gamma   90.00
#
_symmetry.space_group_name_H-M   'P 1'
#
loop_
_entity.id
_entity.type
_entity.pdbx_description
1 polymer ?
#
loop_
_entity_poly.entity_id
_entity_poly.type
_entity_poly.pdbx_seq_one_letter_code
_entity_poly.pdbx_strand_id
1 'polypeptide(L)'
;MDSLKDPILIFIYIVMTLAYIVTFRRVFSLLKTQGWSLAEALSEPSPPPDPAAPAAPAIVPPVPFASSSRLIAFVGMVIIAIIFVGTGYYVIYALFNDASNISRNLKSVSHFLMFGGTLFAPYVFNKISSIGK
;
A
#
# COMPACT_ATOMS: atom_id res chain seq x y z
N MET A 1 17.55 23.75 -16.48
CA MET A 1 17.14 24.08 -15.10
C MET A 1 16.01 25.13 -15.05
N ASP A 2 15.29 25.37 -16.17
CA ASP A 2 14.24 26.40 -16.24
C ASP A 2 12.81 25.86 -16.06
N SER A 3 12.66 24.53 -15.95
CA SER A 3 11.37 23.84 -15.79
C SER A 3 10.56 24.28 -14.56
N LEU A 4 11.23 24.59 -13.45
CA LEU A 4 10.61 25.03 -12.20
C LEU A 4 10.03 26.45 -12.25
N LYS A 5 10.09 27.13 -13.41
CA LYS A 5 9.49 28.45 -13.61
C LYS A 5 8.17 28.41 -14.39
N ASP A 6 7.74 27.24 -14.88
CA ASP A 6 6.46 27.13 -15.57
C ASP A 6 5.31 27.24 -14.55
N PRO A 7 4.51 28.34 -14.57
CA PRO A 7 3.45 28.56 -13.60
C PRO A 7 2.34 27.50 -13.71
N ILE A 8 2.13 26.90 -14.88
CA ILE A 8 1.12 25.86 -15.11
C ILE A 8 1.57 24.57 -14.43
N LEU A 9 2.84 24.18 -14.60
CA LEU A 9 3.40 22.99 -13.96
C LEU A 9 3.32 23.09 -12.43
N ILE A 10 3.69 24.25 -11.87
CA ILE A 10 3.62 24.50 -10.43
C ILE A 10 2.17 24.42 -9.94
N PHE A 11 1.24 25.04 -10.66
CA PHE A 11 -0.18 24.99 -10.30
C PHE A 11 -0.70 23.55 -10.27
N ILE A 12 -0.38 22.73 -11.29
CA ILE A 12 -0.75 21.31 -11.33
C ILE A 12 -0.19 20.56 -10.12
N TYR A 13 1.09 20.78 -9.77
CA TYR A 13 1.68 20.13 -8.59
C TYR A 13 1.02 20.54 -7.28
N ILE A 14 0.69 21.82 -7.11
CA ILE A 14 -0.02 22.29 -5.92
C ILE A 14 -1.39 21.62 -5.82
N VAL A 15 -2.18 21.64 -6.90
CA VAL A 15 -3.52 21.03 -6.93
C VAL A 15 -3.44 19.53 -6.67
N MET A 16 -2.50 18.83 -7.32
CA MET A 16 -2.31 17.39 -7.15
C MET A 16 -1.88 17.03 -5.72
N THR A 17 -0.96 17.80 -5.13
CA THR A 17 -0.53 17.61 -3.73
C THR A 17 -1.68 17.84 -2.77
N LEU A 18 -2.46 18.91 -2.96
CA LEU A 18 -3.63 19.20 -2.12
C LEU A 18 -4.70 18.11 -2.23
N ALA A 19 -4.96 17.60 -3.44
CA ALA A 19 -5.89 16.50 -3.65
C ALA A 19 -5.47 15.23 -2.91
N TYR A 20 -4.17 14.88 -2.94
CA TYR A 20 -3.64 13.77 -2.15
C TYR A 20 -3.82 13.99 -0.65
N ILE A 21 -3.46 15.17 -0.14
CA ILE A 21 -3.60 15.51 1.29
C ILE A 21 -5.07 15.40 1.72
N VAL A 22 -6.00 16.00 0.98
CA VAL A 22 -7.43 15.95 1.28
C VAL A 22 -7.95 14.51 1.28
N THR A 23 -7.59 13.73 0.26
CA THR A 23 -8.00 12.32 0.14
C THR A 23 -7.47 11.49 1.31
N PHE A 24 -6.17 11.58 1.61
CA PHE A 24 -5.58 10.88 2.76
C PHE A 24 -6.26 11.29 4.07
N ARG A 25 -6.46 12.59 4.31
CA ARG A 25 -7.15 13.06 5.51
C ARG A 25 -8.57 12.52 5.62
N ARG A 26 -9.31 12.47 4.52
CA ARG A 26 -10.67 11.90 4.48
C ARG A 26 -10.66 10.41 4.81
N VAL A 27 -9.79 9.64 4.17
CA VAL A 27 -9.65 8.20 4.45
C VAL A 27 -9.30 7.95 5.92
N PHE A 28 -8.28 8.63 6.44
CA PHE A 28 -7.89 8.49 7.84
C PHE A 28 -8.98 8.95 8.82
N SER A 29 -9.73 10.00 8.47
CA SER A 29 -10.87 10.45 9.27
C SER A 29 -11.95 9.38 9.34
N LEU A 30 -12.30 8.77 8.19
CA LEU A 30 -13.31 7.71 8.12
C LEU A 30 -12.88 6.47 8.90
N LEU A 31 -11.62 6.05 8.77
CA LEU A 31 -11.07 4.92 9.52
C LEU A 31 -11.15 5.17 11.03
N LYS A 32 -10.79 6.39 11.49
CA LYS A 32 -10.92 6.76 12.91
C LYS A 32 -12.36 6.70 13.41
N THR A 33 -13.33 7.18 12.62
CA THR A 33 -14.76 7.13 13.02
C THR A 33 -15.30 5.71 13.13
N GLN A 34 -14.69 4.73 12.46
CA GLN A 34 -15.08 3.32 12.51
C GLN A 34 -14.36 2.53 13.61
N GLY A 35 -13.54 3.18 14.46
CA GLY A 35 -12.76 2.49 15.49
C GLY A 35 -11.67 1.58 14.92
N TRP A 36 -11.20 1.86 13.70
CA TRP A 36 -10.23 1.02 13.01
C TRP A 36 -8.84 1.07 13.68
N SER A 37 -8.17 -0.09 13.77
CA SER A 37 -6.81 -0.24 14.30
C SER A 37 -5.90 -0.93 13.30
N LEU A 38 -4.72 -0.35 13.04
CA LEU A 38 -3.69 -0.97 12.20
C LEU A 38 -3.13 -2.25 12.82
N ALA A 39 -3.00 -2.28 14.15
CA ALA A 39 -2.48 -3.46 14.86
C ALA A 39 -3.39 -4.68 14.62
N GLU A 40 -4.71 -4.46 14.67
CA GLU A 40 -5.71 -5.51 14.39
C GLU A 40 -5.71 -5.95 12.92
N ALA A 41 -5.53 -5.00 11.99
CA ALA A 41 -5.45 -5.34 10.56
C ALA A 41 -4.21 -6.19 10.21
N LEU A 42 -3.12 -6.02 10.96
CA LEU A 42 -1.86 -6.73 10.76
C LEU A 42 -1.74 -8.03 11.58
N SER A 43 -2.59 -8.26 12.57
CA SER A 43 -2.59 -9.51 13.36
C SER A 43 -3.30 -10.65 12.66
N GLU A 44 -2.94 -11.89 13.00
CA GLU A 44 -3.68 -13.07 12.55
C GLU A 44 -4.85 -13.38 13.49
N PRO A 45 -5.99 -13.89 12.95
CA PRO A 45 -7.03 -14.46 13.78
C PRO A 45 -6.44 -15.63 14.57
N SER A 46 -6.76 -15.69 15.85
CA SER A 46 -6.44 -16.84 16.67
C SER A 46 -7.07 -18.13 16.13
N PRO A 47 -6.37 -19.27 16.23
CA PRO A 47 -6.96 -20.56 15.92
C PRO A 47 -8.20 -20.82 16.80
N PRO A 48 -9.19 -21.58 16.30
CA PRO A 48 -10.33 -22.01 17.11
C PRO A 48 -9.83 -22.81 18.33
N PRO A 49 -10.57 -22.79 19.46
CA PRO A 49 -10.25 -23.61 20.62
C PRO A 49 -10.18 -25.10 20.20
N ASP A 50 -9.10 -25.78 20.59
CA ASP A 50 -8.93 -27.20 20.33
C ASP A 50 -9.98 -28.00 21.13
N PRO A 51 -10.87 -28.77 20.48
CA PRO A 51 -11.89 -29.56 21.18
C PRO A 51 -11.32 -30.60 22.15
N ALA A 52 -10.04 -30.95 22.02
CA ALA A 52 -9.34 -31.94 22.86
C ALA A 52 -8.54 -31.33 24.02
N ALA A 53 -8.46 -30.00 24.15
CA ALA A 53 -7.75 -29.36 25.24
C ALA A 53 -8.54 -29.50 26.57
N PRO A 54 -7.88 -29.79 27.71
CA PRO A 54 -8.54 -29.77 29.02
C PRO A 54 -9.23 -28.43 29.20
N ALA A 55 -10.46 -28.42 29.72
CA ALA A 55 -11.27 -27.23 29.93
C ALA A 55 -10.53 -26.19 30.79
N ALA A 56 -9.73 -25.35 30.12
CA ALA A 56 -9.13 -24.17 30.69
C ALA A 56 -10.24 -23.13 30.89
N PRO A 57 -10.19 -22.33 31.97
CA PRO A 57 -11.24 -21.36 32.27
C PRO A 57 -11.48 -20.44 31.07
N ALA A 58 -12.76 -20.33 30.70
CA ALA A 58 -13.28 -19.78 29.45
C ALA A 58 -13.10 -18.25 29.26
N ILE A 59 -11.98 -17.64 29.68
CA ILE A 59 -11.82 -16.18 29.71
C ILE A 59 -10.39 -15.72 29.34
N VAL A 60 -9.69 -16.42 28.47
CA VAL A 60 -8.56 -15.80 27.77
C VAL A 60 -9.06 -15.42 26.39
N PRO A 61 -9.47 -14.14 26.16
CA PRO A 61 -9.77 -13.70 24.81
C PRO A 61 -8.54 -14.00 23.95
N PRO A 62 -8.73 -14.64 22.78
CA PRO A 62 -7.60 -15.01 21.94
C PRO A 62 -6.74 -13.77 21.68
N VAL A 63 -5.48 -13.82 22.11
CA VAL A 63 -4.55 -12.72 21.87
C VAL A 63 -4.18 -12.78 20.38
N PRO A 64 -4.51 -11.75 19.57
CA PRO A 64 -4.07 -11.70 18.19
C PRO A 64 -2.53 -11.71 18.17
N PHE A 65 -1.92 -12.63 17.42
CA PHE A 65 -0.47 -12.63 17.25
C PHE A 65 -0.09 -11.85 15.99
N ALA A 66 1.01 -11.10 16.07
CA ALA A 66 1.47 -10.25 14.97
C ALA A 66 1.89 -11.11 13.76
N SER A 67 1.33 -10.83 12.57
CA SER A 67 1.72 -11.51 11.33
C SER A 67 2.89 -10.79 10.66
N SER A 68 4.08 -11.39 10.67
CA SER A 68 5.21 -10.89 9.88
C SER A 68 4.89 -10.82 8.38
N SER A 69 4.03 -11.73 7.88
CA SER A 69 3.62 -11.75 6.48
C SER A 69 2.73 -10.56 6.11
N ARG A 70 1.71 -10.25 6.93
CA ARG A 70 0.84 -9.07 6.70
C ARG A 70 1.61 -7.78 6.86
N LEU A 71 2.58 -7.72 7.77
CA LEU A 71 3.46 -6.57 7.93
C LEU A 71 4.29 -6.30 6.67
N ILE A 72 4.95 -7.33 6.12
CA ILE A 72 5.75 -7.19 4.89
C ILE A 72 4.85 -6.79 3.70
N ALA A 73 3.66 -7.38 3.59
CA ALA A 73 2.69 -7.00 2.56
C ALA A 73 2.26 -5.52 2.69
N PHE A 74 1.99 -5.06 3.91
CA PHE A 74 1.64 -3.66 4.17
C PHE A 74 2.78 -2.70 3.80
N VAL A 75 4.01 -2.97 4.27
CA VAL A 75 5.20 -2.16 3.93
C VAL A 75 5.39 -2.10 2.42
N GLY A 76 5.23 -3.23 1.74
CA GLY A 76 5.28 -3.31 0.29
C GLY A 76 4.25 -2.45 -0.43
N MET A 77 2.99 -2.49 0.03
CA MET A 77 1.92 -1.66 -0.53
C MET A 77 2.22 -0.16 -0.35
N VAL A 78 2.81 0.24 0.79
CA VAL A 78 3.23 1.64 1.01
C VAL A 78 4.32 2.04 0.03
N ILE A 79 5.34 1.19 -0.18
CA ILE A 79 6.43 1.46 -1.13
C ILE A 79 5.88 1.59 -2.56
N ILE A 80 5.00 0.67 -2.98
CA ILE A 80 4.36 0.71 -4.31
C ILE A 80 3.53 1.99 -4.46
N ALA A 81 2.76 2.38 -3.44
CA ALA A 81 1.98 3.62 -3.47
C ALA A 81 2.88 4.86 -3.63
N ILE A 82 4.01 4.92 -2.93
CA ILE A 82 4.98 6.03 -3.07
C ILE A 82 5.55 6.07 -4.48
N ILE A 83 5.95 4.92 -5.04
CA ILE A 83 6.47 4.84 -6.41
C ILE A 83 5.40 5.28 -7.41
N PHE A 84 4.16 4.85 -7.23
CA PHE A 84 3.05 5.23 -8.11
C PHE A 84 2.81 6.75 -8.09
N VAL A 85 2.74 7.34 -6.90
CA VAL A 85 2.59 8.80 -6.73
C VAL A 85 3.78 9.52 -7.37
N GLY A 86 5.01 9.11 -7.06
CA GLY A 86 6.23 9.70 -7.64
C GLY A 86 6.30 9.59 -9.16
N THR A 87 5.85 8.46 -9.72
CA THR A 87 5.73 8.27 -11.17
C THR A 87 4.70 9.22 -11.77
N GLY A 88 3.58 9.47 -11.08
CA GLY A 88 2.60 10.47 -11.47
C GLY A 88 3.21 11.88 -11.59
N TYR A 89 3.95 12.33 -10.58
CA TYR A 89 4.70 13.60 -10.65
C TYR A 89 5.70 13.61 -11.80
N TYR A 90 6.43 12.51 -12.00
CA TYR A 90 7.38 12.39 -13.10
C TYR A 90 6.71 12.48 -14.48
N VAL A 91 5.56 11.84 -14.68
CA VAL A 91 4.84 11.90 -15.97
C VAL A 91 4.41 13.33 -16.26
N ILE A 92 3.86 14.03 -15.27
CA ILE A 92 3.50 15.44 -15.42
C ILE A 92 4.76 16.28 -15.73
N TYR A 93 5.87 16.09 -15.02
CA TYR A 93 7.14 16.75 -15.35
C TYR A 93 7.55 16.51 -16.81
N ALA A 94 7.56 15.25 -17.23
CA ALA A 94 8.06 14.84 -18.54
C ALA A 94 7.16 15.35 -19.67
N LEU A 95 5.85 15.48 -19.47
CA LEU A 95 4.96 16.08 -20.46
C LEU A 95 5.36 17.52 -20.83
N PHE A 96 5.90 18.27 -19.87
CA PHE A 96 6.31 19.67 -20.07
C PHE A 96 7.78 19.81 -20.50
N ASN A 97 8.62 18.78 -20.29
CA ASN A 97 10.07 18.94 -20.38
C ASN A 97 10.81 17.86 -21.18
N ASP A 98 10.25 16.65 -21.28
CA ASP A 98 10.93 15.48 -21.82
C ASP A 98 9.95 14.45 -22.39
N ALA A 99 8.99 14.91 -23.19
CA ALA A 99 7.87 14.11 -23.65
C ALA A 99 8.31 12.90 -24.50
N SER A 100 9.44 13.02 -25.20
CA SER A 100 9.99 11.98 -26.06
C SER A 100 10.50 10.76 -25.27
N ASN A 101 10.88 10.92 -23.99
CA ASN A 101 11.42 9.84 -23.17
C ASN A 101 10.41 9.20 -22.20
N ILE A 102 9.15 9.68 -22.16
CA ILE A 102 8.10 9.16 -21.26
C ILE A 102 7.95 7.64 -21.38
N SER A 103 7.82 7.12 -22.61
CA SER A 103 7.59 5.70 -22.85
C SER A 103 8.75 4.82 -22.36
N ARG A 104 9.99 5.27 -22.59
CA ARG A 104 11.20 4.59 -22.14
C ARG A 104 11.27 4.55 -20.61
N ASN A 105 11.03 5.68 -19.97
CA ASN A 105 11.14 5.79 -18.51
C ASN A 105 10.01 5.05 -17.80
N LEU A 106 8.78 5.08 -18.32
CA LEU A 106 7.68 4.26 -17.82
C LEU A 106 7.94 2.75 -18.00
N LYS A 107 8.60 2.34 -19.08
CA LYS A 107 9.02 0.94 -19.26
C LYS A 107 10.00 0.52 -18.16
N SER A 108 10.99 1.34 -17.83
CA SER A 108 11.93 1.05 -16.73
C SER A 108 11.22 0.92 -15.37
N VAL A 109 10.26 1.81 -15.07
CA VAL A 109 9.44 1.71 -13.85
C VAL A 109 8.61 0.42 -13.85
N SER A 110 8.01 0.06 -14.99
CA SER A 110 7.22 -1.17 -15.11
C SER A 110 8.04 -2.43 -14.84
N HIS A 111 9.28 -2.50 -15.33
CA HIS A 111 10.19 -3.60 -15.02
C HIS A 111 10.54 -3.66 -13.54
N PHE A 112 10.87 -2.52 -12.93
CA PHE A 112 11.14 -2.46 -11.50
C PHE A 112 9.96 -3.00 -10.68
N LEU A 113 8.74 -2.58 -11.01
CA LEU A 113 7.52 -3.05 -10.35
C LEU A 113 7.26 -4.54 -10.58
N MET A 114 7.53 -5.08 -11.78
CA MET A 114 7.41 -6.51 -12.06
C MET A 114 8.39 -7.34 -11.22
N PHE A 115 9.65 -6.91 -11.12
CA PHE A 115 10.64 -7.59 -10.29
C PHE A 115 10.29 -7.48 -8.80
N GLY A 116 9.88 -6.30 -8.33
CA GLY A 116 9.43 -6.11 -6.95
C GLY A 116 8.16 -6.91 -6.62
N GLY A 117 7.26 -7.08 -7.58
CA GLY A 117 6.04 -7.88 -7.48
C GLY A 117 6.30 -9.34 -7.08
N THR A 118 7.44 -9.89 -7.49
CA THR A 118 7.83 -11.27 -7.14
C THR A 118 8.02 -11.48 -5.63
N LEU A 119 8.38 -10.43 -4.88
CA LEU A 119 8.52 -10.48 -3.42
C LEU A 119 7.18 -10.74 -2.71
N PHE A 120 6.06 -10.44 -3.36
CA PHE A 120 4.70 -10.68 -2.84
C PHE A 120 4.11 -12.02 -3.31
N ALA A 121 4.78 -12.74 -4.21
CA ALA A 121 4.28 -14.00 -4.74
C ALA A 121 3.94 -15.01 -3.64
N PRO A 122 4.78 -15.23 -2.58
CA PRO A 122 4.45 -16.18 -1.51
C PRO A 122 3.12 -15.84 -0.79
N TYR A 123 2.84 -14.55 -0.60
CA TYR A 123 1.59 -14.08 0.02
C TYR A 123 0.39 -14.36 -0.88
N VAL A 124 0.50 -14.06 -2.19
CA VAL A 124 -0.57 -14.31 -3.16
C VAL A 124 -0.89 -15.80 -3.24
N PHE A 125 0.13 -16.67 -3.29
CA PHE A 125 -0.07 -18.13 -3.29
C PHE A 125 -0.73 -18.61 -1.99
N ASN A 126 -0.30 -18.11 -0.82
CA ASN A 126 -0.95 -18.44 0.46
C ASN A 126 -2.42 -18.00 0.50
N LYS A 127 -2.76 -16.84 -0.09
CA LYS A 127 -4.14 -16.36 -0.15
C LYS A 127 -5.00 -17.16 -1.14
N ILE A 128 -4.47 -17.57 -2.28
CA ILE A 128 -5.20 -18.40 -3.25
C ILE A 128 -5.45 -19.80 -2.68
N SER A 129 -4.46 -20.40 -2.01
CA SER A 129 -4.58 -21.71 -1.35
C SER A 129 -5.65 -21.75 -0.27
N SER A 130 -5.93 -20.61 0.38
CA SER A 130 -6.99 -20.50 1.39
C SER A 130 -8.38 -20.23 0.83
N ILE A 131 -8.51 -19.88 -0.46
CA ILE A 131 -9.81 -19.72 -1.14
C ILE A 131 -10.28 -21.05 -1.76
N GLY A 132 -9.33 -21.92 -2.13
CA GLY A 132 -9.61 -23.26 -2.66
C GLY A 132 -9.89 -24.34 -1.61
N LYS A 133 -9.96 -23.96 -0.33
CA LYS A 133 -10.39 -24.81 0.79
C LYS A 133 -11.74 -24.32 1.30
#